data_AF-K1RDQ5-F1
#
_entry.id   AF-K1RDQ5-F1
#
_cell.length_a   1.000
_cell.length_b   1.000
_cell.length_c   1.000
_cell.angle_alpha   90.00
_cell.angle_beta   90.00
_cell.angle_gamma   90.00
#
_symmetry.space_group_name_H-M   'P 1'
#
loop_
_entity.id
_entity.type
_entity.pdbx_description
1 polymer ?
#
loop_
_entity_poly.entity_id
_entity_poly.type
_entity_poly.pdbx_seq_one_letter_code
_entity_poly.pdbx_strand_id
1 'polypeptide(L)'
;MSLLSVVIPAYNEGAMIHKTAEVVSSLLSENNIEYEIIFVNDGSKDTTWEEIVNASANNKNIKGVCFSRNFGKEGAVFAGLEHASGDCCVVMDCDLQHPPKTILEMYKLWTEGFEVVEGVKASRGKESFIHKMFVKTFYNIISGSTGIDMSRASDFKLLDRKVVDSFLALP
;
A
#
# COMPACT_ATOMS: atom_id res chain seq x y z
N MET A 1 -11.90 -13.15 14.45
CA MET A 1 -11.89 -11.87 13.70
C MET A 1 -10.88 -12.02 12.58
N SER A 2 -11.05 -11.30 11.48
CA SER A 2 -10.09 -11.35 10.38
C SER A 2 -8.99 -10.32 10.59
N LEU A 3 -7.76 -10.70 10.23
CA LEU A 3 -6.57 -9.86 10.36
C LEU A 3 -6.34 -9.08 9.06
N LEU A 4 -6.20 -7.76 9.15
CA LEU A 4 -5.81 -6.88 8.04
C LEU A 4 -4.31 -6.53 8.11
N SER A 5 -3.54 -6.90 7.10
CA SER A 5 -2.15 -6.43 6.96
C SER A 5 -2.10 -5.14 6.16
N VAL A 6 -1.43 -4.10 6.67
CA VAL A 6 -1.16 -2.86 5.94
C VAL A 6 0.31 -2.82 5.54
N VAL A 7 0.59 -2.99 4.25
CA VAL A 7 1.93 -2.98 3.67
C VAL A 7 2.28 -1.58 3.20
N ILE A 8 3.39 -1.04 3.72
CA ILE A 8 3.82 0.34 3.47
C ILE A 8 5.28 0.34 3.02
N PRO A 9 5.57 0.44 1.71
CA PRO A 9 6.93 0.67 1.23
C PRO A 9 7.40 2.07 1.65
N ALA A 10 8.66 2.17 2.08
CA ALA A 10 9.25 3.41 2.56
C ALA A 10 10.68 3.59 2.02
N TYR A 11 10.94 4.76 1.43
CA TYR A 11 12.28 5.17 0.99
C TYR A 11 12.51 6.65 1.29
N ASN A 12 13.36 6.94 2.27
CA ASN A 12 13.60 8.28 2.79
C ASN A 12 12.35 8.98 3.36
N GLU A 13 11.61 8.26 4.20
CA GLU A 13 10.33 8.67 4.79
C GLU A 13 10.38 8.76 6.32
N GLY A 14 11.57 8.89 6.93
CA GLY A 14 11.73 8.80 8.38
C GLY A 14 10.79 9.73 9.17
N ALA A 15 10.61 10.97 8.70
CA ALA A 15 9.71 11.94 9.32
C ALA A 15 8.23 11.53 9.32
N MET A 16 7.82 10.61 8.44
CA MET A 16 6.43 10.18 8.28
C MET A 16 6.11 8.87 9.01
N ILE A 17 7.10 8.02 9.32
CA ILE A 17 6.89 6.68 9.89
C ILE A 17 5.97 6.70 11.12
N HIS A 18 6.32 7.51 12.14
CA HIS A 18 5.54 7.58 13.38
C HIS A 18 4.12 8.09 13.15
N LYS A 19 3.96 9.14 12.34
CA LYS A 19 2.66 9.72 12.04
C LYS A 19 1.76 8.72 11.31
N THR A 20 2.30 8.02 10.32
CA THR A 20 1.57 7.04 9.53
C THR A 20 1.18 5.83 10.39
N ALA A 21 2.11 5.34 11.21
CA ALA A 21 1.85 4.30 12.19
C ALA A 21 0.70 4.67 13.13
N GLU A 22 0.73 5.87 13.73
CA GLU A 22 -0.28 6.35 14.67
C GLU A 22 -1.67 6.49 14.01
N VAL A 23 -1.72 7.13 12.84
CA VAL A 23 -2.98 7.38 12.12
C VAL A 23 -3.64 6.07 11.70
N VAL A 24 -2.88 5.13 11.13
CA VAL A 24 -3.41 3.84 10.69
C VAL A 24 -3.80 2.97 11.90
N SER A 25 -2.94 2.91 12.92
CA SER A 25 -3.21 2.14 14.15
C SER A 25 -4.47 2.61 14.85
N SER A 26 -4.63 3.92 15.03
CA SER A 26 -5.81 4.52 15.67
C SER A 26 -7.07 4.23 14.87
N LEU A 27 -7.03 4.47 13.54
CA LEU A 27 -8.16 4.21 12.66
C LEU A 27 -8.66 2.76 12.76
N LEU A 28 -7.76 1.78 12.70
CA LEU A 28 -8.12 0.36 12.73
C LEU A 28 -8.58 -0.08 14.12
N SER A 29 -7.93 0.43 15.18
CA SER A 29 -8.30 0.12 16.57
C SER A 29 -9.68 0.67 16.94
N GLU A 30 -9.97 1.93 16.58
CA GLU A 30 -11.27 2.57 16.80
C GLU A 30 -12.43 1.83 16.11
N ASN A 31 -12.13 1.12 15.02
CA ASN A 31 -13.11 0.34 14.26
C ASN A 31 -13.08 -1.16 14.60
N ASN A 32 -12.37 -1.57 15.66
CA ASN A 32 -12.25 -2.96 16.10
C ASN A 32 -11.78 -3.93 14.99
N ILE A 33 -10.89 -3.46 14.12
CA ILE A 33 -10.26 -4.30 13.10
C ILE A 33 -8.95 -4.82 13.69
N GLU A 34 -8.73 -6.13 13.70
CA GLU A 34 -7.42 -6.70 14.05
C GLU A 34 -6.45 -6.41 12.90
N TYR A 35 -5.25 -5.91 13.22
CA TYR A 35 -4.33 -5.45 12.19
C TYR A 35 -2.86 -5.70 12.53
N GLU A 36 -2.06 -5.66 11.47
CA GLU A 36 -0.63 -5.43 11.53
C GLU A 36 -0.22 -4.40 10.48
N ILE A 37 0.86 -3.67 10.72
CA ILE A 37 1.46 -2.71 9.79
C ILE A 37 2.87 -3.19 9.50
N ILE A 38 3.18 -3.34 8.22
CA ILE A 38 4.48 -3.80 7.74
C ILE A 38 5.12 -2.67 6.96
N PHE A 39 6.08 -2.00 7.58
CA PHE A 39 6.93 -1.05 6.87
C PHE A 39 8.07 -1.81 6.17
N VAL A 40 8.29 -1.51 4.89
CA VAL A 40 9.39 -2.08 4.13
C VAL A 40 10.36 -0.97 3.74
N ASN A 41 11.50 -0.91 4.43
CA ASN A 41 12.57 0.03 4.13
C ASN A 41 13.31 -0.40 2.86
N ASP A 42 13.11 0.33 1.77
CA ASP A 42 13.71 0.09 0.45
C ASP A 42 15.12 0.71 0.35
N GLY A 43 15.97 0.40 1.33
CA GLY A 43 17.38 0.83 1.37
C GLY A 43 17.56 2.35 1.52
N SER A 44 16.79 2.98 2.40
CA SER A 44 16.88 4.42 2.70
C SER A 44 18.27 4.86 3.17
N LYS A 45 18.55 6.16 3.01
CA LYS A 45 19.82 6.81 3.42
C LYS A 45 19.64 7.79 4.58
N ASP A 46 18.39 8.03 4.99
CA ASP A 46 18.02 8.85 6.13
C ASP A 46 17.68 7.96 7.35
N THR A 47 16.95 8.51 8.32
CA THR A 47 16.57 7.81 9.56
C THR A 47 15.41 6.83 9.41
N THR A 48 14.92 6.53 8.19
CA THR A 48 13.71 5.72 7.98
C THR A 48 13.74 4.39 8.72
N TRP A 49 14.87 3.68 8.69
CA TRP A 49 14.97 2.38 9.36
C TRP A 49 14.95 2.52 10.89
N GLU A 50 15.68 3.49 11.44
CA GLU A 50 15.68 3.77 12.87
C GLU A 50 14.26 4.09 13.36
N GLU A 51 13.51 4.91 12.63
CA GLU A 51 12.13 5.24 12.99
C GLU A 51 11.18 4.04 12.90
N ILE A 52 11.38 3.12 11.93
CA ILE A 52 10.61 1.86 11.86
C ILE A 52 10.89 0.97 13.07
N VAL A 53 12.16 0.84 13.46
CA VAL A 53 12.56 0.06 14.65
C VAL A 53 11.95 0.66 15.92
N ASN A 54 12.00 1.99 16.06
CA ASN A 54 11.40 2.69 17.18
C ASN A 54 9.87 2.51 17.21
N ALA A 55 9.19 2.61 16.06
CA ALA A 55 7.75 2.38 15.96
C ALA A 55 7.37 0.94 16.36
N SER A 56 8.13 -0.06 15.89
CA SER A 56 7.92 -1.48 16.23
C SER A 56 8.13 -1.77 17.71
N ALA A 57 9.14 -1.15 18.35
CA ALA A 57 9.37 -1.29 19.78
C ALA A 57 8.21 -0.77 20.64
N ASN A 58 7.51 0.27 20.17
CA ASN A 58 6.39 0.89 20.90
C ASN A 58 5.02 0.25 20.59
N ASN A 59 4.88 -0.48 19.49
CA ASN A 59 3.64 -1.12 19.09
C ASN A 59 3.90 -2.48 18.43
N LYS A 60 3.47 -3.55 19.11
CA LYS A 60 3.63 -4.95 18.66
C LYS A 60 2.96 -5.27 17.32
N ASN A 61 2.00 -4.45 16.89
CA ASN A 61 1.32 -4.61 15.60
C ASN A 61 2.18 -4.05 14.45
N ILE A 62 3.27 -3.35 14.73
CA ILE A 62 4.17 -2.77 13.73
C ILE A 62 5.37 -3.69 13.53
N LYS A 63 5.64 -4.04 12.28
CA LYS A 63 6.77 -4.85 11.82
C LYS A 63 7.59 -4.07 10.79
N GLY A 64 8.88 -4.37 10.73
CA GLY A 64 9.81 -3.78 9.77
C GLY A 64 10.53 -4.84 8.94
N VAL A 65 10.61 -4.63 7.63
CA VAL A 65 11.46 -5.38 6.70
C VAL A 65 12.50 -4.41 6.14
N CYS A 66 13.77 -4.78 6.16
CA CYS A 66 14.86 -3.90 5.71
C CYS A 66 15.63 -4.53 4.57
N PHE A 67 15.66 -3.85 3.42
CA PHE A 67 16.48 -4.27 2.29
C PHE A 67 17.94 -3.85 2.44
N SER A 68 18.83 -4.66 1.88
CA SER A 68 20.28 -4.38 1.88
C SER A 68 20.68 -3.19 1.00
N ARG A 69 19.80 -2.78 0.08
CA ARG A 69 19.93 -1.65 -0.84
C ARG A 69 18.55 -1.29 -1.40
N ASN A 70 18.46 -0.24 -2.20
CA ASN A 70 17.24 0.07 -2.93
C ASN A 70 17.00 -0.94 -4.07
N PHE A 71 15.82 -1.54 -4.10
CA PHE A 71 15.29 -2.47 -5.11
C PHE A 71 14.05 -1.90 -5.83
N GLY A 72 13.47 -0.82 -5.33
CA GLY A 72 12.31 -0.15 -5.90
C GLY A 72 11.01 -0.53 -5.21
N LYS A 73 9.99 0.34 -5.40
CA LYS A 73 8.68 0.25 -4.75
C LYS A 73 8.02 -1.11 -4.90
N GLU A 74 7.96 -1.66 -6.11
CA GLU A 74 7.32 -2.97 -6.36
C GLU A 74 8.02 -4.12 -5.63
N GLY A 75 9.36 -4.08 -5.54
CA GLY A 75 10.10 -5.06 -4.75
C GLY A 75 9.77 -4.96 -3.27
N ALA A 76 9.66 -3.73 -2.74
CA ALA A 76 9.25 -3.48 -1.37
C ALA A 76 7.80 -3.92 -1.09
N VAL A 77 6.88 -3.68 -2.01
CA VAL A 77 5.50 -4.17 -1.93
C VAL A 77 5.48 -5.70 -1.91
N PHE A 78 6.19 -6.35 -2.84
CA PHE A 78 6.27 -7.82 -2.91
C PHE A 78 6.79 -8.42 -1.59
N ALA A 79 7.90 -7.90 -1.06
CA ALA A 79 8.44 -8.38 0.22
C ALA A 79 7.48 -8.12 1.39
N GLY A 80 6.78 -6.98 1.38
CA GLY A 80 5.77 -6.69 2.40
C GLY A 80 4.58 -7.65 2.34
N LEU A 81 4.12 -8.01 1.14
CA LEU A 81 3.09 -9.02 0.93
C LEU A 81 3.54 -10.42 1.37
N GLU A 82 4.80 -10.78 1.11
CA GLU A 82 5.40 -12.04 1.56
C GLU A 82 5.43 -12.16 3.09
N HIS A 83 5.69 -11.05 3.79
CA HIS A 83 5.75 -11.02 5.26
C HIS A 83 4.37 -10.79 5.92
N ALA A 84 3.34 -10.50 5.12
CA ALA A 84 1.99 -10.26 5.61
C ALA A 84 1.31 -11.55 6.06
N SER A 85 0.70 -11.52 7.24
CA SER A 85 -0.01 -12.64 7.87
C SER A 85 -1.54 -12.51 7.82
N GLY A 86 -2.07 -11.39 7.32
CA GLY A 86 -3.50 -11.08 7.32
C GLY A 86 -4.34 -11.89 6.33
N ASP A 87 -5.64 -11.97 6.59
CA ASP A 87 -6.64 -12.53 5.67
C ASP A 87 -6.86 -11.64 4.44
N CYS A 88 -6.51 -10.36 4.56
CA CYS A 88 -6.39 -9.43 3.45
C CYS A 88 -5.20 -8.48 3.67
N CYS A 89 -4.71 -7.90 2.57
CA CYS A 89 -3.60 -6.96 2.56
C CYS A 89 -4.02 -5.67 1.89
N VAL A 90 -3.81 -4.53 2.56
CA VAL A 90 -3.84 -3.21 1.94
C VAL A 90 -2.42 -2.76 1.64
N VAL A 91 -2.17 -2.32 0.42
CA VAL A 91 -0.93 -1.63 0.04
C VAL A 91 -1.21 -0.13 0.04
N MET A 92 -0.38 0.68 0.70
CA MET A 92 -0.50 2.14 0.69
C MET A 92 0.85 2.85 0.85
N ASP A 93 0.92 4.11 0.44
CA ASP A 93 2.12 4.93 0.57
C ASP A 93 2.28 5.54 1.97
N CYS A 94 3.54 5.75 2.38
CA CYS A 94 3.89 6.24 3.72
C CYS A 94 3.50 7.71 3.96
N ASP A 95 3.30 8.51 2.91
CA ASP A 95 3.10 9.97 3.00
C ASP A 95 1.66 10.40 3.33
N LEU A 96 0.72 9.44 3.44
CA LEU A 96 -0.70 9.67 3.69
C LEU A 96 -1.41 10.53 2.62
N GLN A 97 -0.92 10.56 1.38
CA GLN A 97 -1.63 11.21 0.28
C GLN A 97 -3.01 10.59 0.03
N HIS A 98 -3.15 9.29 0.31
CA HIS A 98 -4.43 8.59 0.29
C HIS A 98 -5.11 8.72 1.66
N PRO A 99 -6.37 9.18 1.73
CA PRO A 99 -7.09 9.26 3.00
C PRO A 99 -7.14 7.89 3.69
N PRO A 100 -6.55 7.72 4.88
CA PRO A 100 -6.53 6.40 5.54
C PRO A 100 -7.92 5.84 5.80
N LYS A 101 -8.94 6.70 5.97
CA LYS A 101 -10.34 6.31 6.12
C LYS A 101 -10.87 5.43 4.98
N THR A 102 -10.31 5.54 3.77
CA THR A 102 -10.70 4.70 2.63
C THR A 102 -10.36 3.22 2.87
N ILE A 103 -9.41 2.91 3.78
CA ILE A 103 -9.15 1.53 4.22
C ILE A 103 -10.42 0.88 4.79
N LEU A 104 -11.26 1.64 5.52
CA LEU A 104 -12.50 1.11 6.09
C LEU A 104 -13.51 0.73 5.01
N GLU A 105 -13.62 1.54 3.95
CA GLU A 105 -14.49 1.24 2.81
C GLU A 105 -13.99 0.02 2.03
N MET A 106 -12.67 -0.06 1.81
CA MET A 106 -12.05 -1.23 1.18
C MET A 106 -12.29 -2.50 1.99
N TYR A 107 -12.07 -2.44 3.30
CA TYR A 107 -12.28 -3.56 4.21
C TYR A 107 -13.73 -4.03 4.22
N LYS A 108 -14.68 -3.08 4.22
CA LYS A 108 -16.11 -3.40 4.10
C LYS A 108 -16.40 -4.16 2.79
N LEU A 109 -15.94 -3.65 1.65
CA LEU A 109 -16.13 -4.33 0.36
C LEU A 109 -15.49 -5.74 0.38
N TRP A 110 -14.31 -5.88 0.97
CA TRP A 110 -13.70 -7.20 1.13
C TRP A 110 -14.59 -8.16 1.96
N THR A 111 -15.17 -7.69 3.06
CA THR A 111 -16.12 -8.51 3.85
C THR A 111 -17.41 -8.87 3.10
N GLU A 112 -17.76 -8.13 2.05
CA GLU A 112 -18.88 -8.45 1.14
C GLU A 112 -18.50 -9.49 0.08
N GLY A 113 -17.23 -9.90 0.01
CA GLY A 113 -16.72 -10.97 -0.86
C GLY A 113 -15.90 -10.48 -2.07
N PHE A 114 -15.56 -9.19 -2.14
CA PHE A 114 -14.69 -8.66 -3.20
C PHE A 114 -13.21 -9.01 -2.94
N GLU A 115 -12.57 -9.64 -3.92
CA GLU A 115 -11.20 -10.16 -3.77
C GLU A 115 -10.11 -9.13 -4.09
N VAL A 116 -10.44 -8.13 -4.91
CA VAL A 116 -9.55 -7.01 -5.28
C VAL A 116 -10.35 -5.72 -5.22
N VAL A 117 -9.88 -4.75 -4.43
CA VAL A 117 -10.52 -3.44 -4.29
C VAL A 117 -9.49 -2.35 -4.57
N GLU A 118 -9.69 -1.58 -5.63
CA GLU A 118 -8.78 -0.49 -6.02
C GLU A 118 -9.27 0.88 -5.53
N GLY A 119 -8.36 1.64 -4.92
CA GLY A 119 -8.60 3.02 -4.51
C GLY A 119 -8.32 3.99 -5.66
N VAL A 120 -9.36 4.35 -6.42
CA VAL A 120 -9.23 5.25 -7.58
C VAL A 120 -9.50 6.70 -7.18
N LYS A 121 -8.65 7.65 -7.60
CA LYS A 121 -8.88 9.09 -7.38
C LYS A 121 -10.11 9.54 -8.19
N ALA A 122 -11.13 10.07 -7.51
CA ALA A 122 -12.36 10.57 -8.15
C ALA A 122 -12.14 11.78 -9.07
N SER A 123 -11.10 12.58 -8.84
CA SER A 123 -10.71 13.71 -9.68
C SER A 123 -9.19 13.88 -9.67
N ARG A 124 -8.59 14.03 -10.85
CA ARG A 124 -7.15 14.31 -11.03
C ARG A 124 -6.81 15.82 -10.94
N GLY A 125 -7.77 16.67 -10.56
CA GLY A 125 -7.56 18.12 -10.47
C GLY A 125 -7.44 18.82 -11.85
N LYS A 126 -6.95 20.07 -11.87
CA LYS A 126 -6.71 20.84 -13.10
C LYS A 126 -5.39 20.42 -13.75
N GLU A 127 -5.37 19.29 -14.43
CA GLU A 127 -4.25 18.92 -15.31
C GLU A 127 -4.20 19.84 -16.54
N SER A 128 -3.00 20.33 -16.88
CA SER A 128 -2.75 21.09 -18.11
C SER A 128 -3.15 20.28 -19.35
N PHE A 129 -3.65 20.94 -20.40
CA PHE A 129 -4.08 20.30 -21.66
C PHE A 129 -2.97 19.41 -22.27
N ILE A 130 -1.71 19.85 -22.16
CA ILE A 130 -0.54 19.11 -22.63
C ILE A 130 -0.36 17.81 -21.84
N HIS A 131 -0.50 17.87 -20.51
CA HIS A 131 -0.39 16.70 -19.65
C HIS A 131 -1.47 15.65 -19.98
N LYS A 132 -2.71 16.08 -20.20
CA LYS A 132 -3.80 15.18 -20.62
C LYS A 132 -3.53 14.49 -21.96
N MET A 133 -2.92 15.19 -22.92
CA MET A 133 -2.60 14.64 -24.23
C MET A 133 -1.52 13.55 -24.14
N PHE A 134 -0.45 13.78 -23.35
CA PHE A 134 0.60 12.77 -23.11
C PHE A 134 0.06 11.55 -22.38
N VAL A 135 -0.72 11.76 -21.31
CA VAL A 135 -1.33 10.68 -20.53
C VAL A 135 -2.26 9.83 -21.39
N LYS A 136 -3.13 10.45 -22.20
CA LYS A 136 -4.04 9.72 -23.09
C LYS A 136 -3.29 8.90 -24.15
N THR A 137 -2.22 9.45 -24.71
CA THR A 137 -1.41 8.76 -25.73
C THR A 137 -0.69 7.56 -25.13
N PHE A 138 -0.09 7.72 -23.95
CA PHE A 138 0.56 6.63 -23.22
C PHE A 138 -0.41 5.49 -22.91
N TYR A 139 -1.59 5.80 -22.34
CA TYR A 139 -2.60 4.78 -22.04
C TYR A 139 -3.18 4.14 -23.30
N ASN A 140 -3.39 4.86 -24.39
CA ASN A 140 -3.87 4.25 -25.64
C ASN A 140 -2.88 3.22 -26.19
N ILE A 141 -1.56 3.49 -26.09
CA ILE A 141 -0.53 2.56 -26.55
C ILE A 141 -0.49 1.31 -25.65
N ILE A 142 -0.48 1.51 -24.33
CA ILE A 142 -0.39 0.39 -23.38
C ILE A 142 -1.69 -0.43 -23.33
N SER A 143 -2.86 0.20 -23.27
CA SER A 143 -4.14 -0.53 -23.27
C SER A 143 -4.38 -1.25 -24.59
N GLY A 144 -3.90 -0.69 -25.71
CA GLY A 144 -3.95 -1.34 -27.02
C GLY A 144 -3.03 -2.55 -27.16
N SER A 145 -1.87 -2.55 -26.48
CA SER A 145 -0.92 -3.67 -26.53
C SER A 145 -1.18 -4.76 -25.48
N THR A 146 -1.73 -4.38 -24.32
CA THR A 146 -1.99 -5.30 -23.21
C THR A 146 -3.43 -5.81 -23.15
N GLY A 147 -4.38 -5.11 -23.79
CA GLY A 147 -5.81 -5.37 -23.66
C GLY A 147 -6.40 -4.98 -22.30
N ILE A 148 -5.60 -4.32 -21.43
CA ILE A 148 -5.97 -3.97 -20.06
C ILE A 148 -6.06 -2.44 -19.93
N ASP A 149 -7.19 -1.93 -19.44
CA ASP A 149 -7.34 -0.50 -19.16
C ASP A 149 -6.62 -0.11 -17.85
N MET A 150 -5.41 0.43 -17.98
CA MET A 150 -4.59 0.88 -16.84
C MET A 150 -4.89 2.32 -16.40
N SER A 151 -5.86 3.02 -17.03
CA SER A 151 -6.12 4.43 -16.75
C SER A 151 -6.57 4.73 -15.31
N ARG A 152 -7.06 3.69 -14.62
CA ARG A 152 -7.55 3.71 -13.25
C ARG A 152 -6.66 2.98 -12.24
N ALA A 153 -5.53 2.43 -12.68
CA ALA A 153 -4.60 1.73 -11.80
C ALA A 153 -4.09 2.67 -10.70
N SER A 154 -4.08 2.14 -9.48
CA SER A 154 -3.64 2.83 -8.27
C SER A 154 -2.82 1.86 -7.43
N ASP A 155 -1.79 2.36 -6.78
CA ASP A 155 -0.97 1.57 -5.85
C ASP A 155 -1.72 1.35 -4.53
N PHE A 156 -2.74 2.16 -4.25
CA PHE A 156 -3.61 2.01 -3.10
C PHE A 156 -4.71 0.99 -3.40
N LYS A 157 -4.56 -0.23 -2.87
CA LYS A 157 -5.47 -1.35 -3.10
C LYS A 157 -5.55 -2.30 -1.92
N LEU A 158 -6.68 -2.99 -1.81
CA LEU A 158 -6.87 -4.13 -0.92
C LEU A 158 -6.92 -5.42 -1.76
N LEU A 159 -6.18 -6.43 -1.32
CA LEU A 159 -6.09 -7.75 -1.92
C LEU A 159 -6.52 -8.81 -0.88
N ASP A 160 -7.42 -9.71 -1.27
CA ASP A 160 -7.71 -10.91 -0.49
C ASP A 160 -6.47 -11.82 -0.41
N ARG A 161 -6.33 -12.58 0.68
CA ARG A 161 -5.24 -13.55 0.87
C ARG A 161 -5.04 -14.46 -0.35
N LYS A 162 -6.11 -14.95 -0.98
CA LYS A 162 -5.97 -15.82 -2.17
C LYS A 162 -5.32 -15.11 -3.36
N VAL A 163 -5.54 -13.81 -3.50
CA VAL A 163 -4.94 -12.98 -4.55
C VAL A 163 -3.47 -12.74 -4.24
N VAL A 164 -3.15 -12.42 -2.98
CA VAL A 164 -1.77 -12.28 -2.50
C VAL A 164 -0.99 -13.56 -2.75
N ASP A 165 -1.52 -14.72 -2.34
CA ASP A 165 -0.83 -16.00 -2.48
C ASP A 165 -0.63 -16.39 -3.96
N SER A 166 -1.63 -16.10 -4.81
CA SER A 166 -1.51 -16.31 -6.26
C SER A 166 -0.45 -15.40 -6.88
N PHE A 167 -0.34 -14.16 -6.42
CA PHE A 167 0.66 -13.19 -6.89
C PHE A 167 2.08 -13.60 -6.46
N LEU A 168 2.25 -14.06 -5.22
CA LEU A 168 3.54 -14.54 -4.71
C LEU A 168 4.00 -15.86 -5.38
N ALA A 169 3.07 -16.63 -5.95
CA ALA A 169 3.37 -17.87 -6.67
C ALA A 169 3.72 -17.66 -8.16
N LEU A 170 3.72 -16.42 -8.66
CA LEU A 170 4.15 -16.13 -10.03
C LEU A 170 5.63 -16.49 -10.24
N PRO A 171 5.99 -17.03 -11.42
CA PRO A 171 7.35 -17.52 -11.72
C PRO A 171 8.39 -16.41 -11.92
#